data_AF-A0A967MAY9-F1
#
_entry.id   AF-A0A967MAY9-F1
#
_cell.length_a   1.000
_cell.length_b   1.000
_cell.length_c   1.000
_cell.angle_alpha   90.00
_cell.angle_beta   90.00
_cell.angle_gamma   90.00
#
_symmetry.space_group_name_H-M   'P 1'
#
loop_
_entity.id
_entity.type
_entity.pdbx_description
1 polymer ?
#
loop_
_entity_poly.entity_id
_entity_poly.type
_entity_poly.pdbx_seq_one_letter_code
_entity_poly.pdbx_strand_id
1 'polypeptide(L)' 'ETEIVQATNLLLENRINGVPVTDETGKLVGILCQSDLIAQQKKLPIP' A
#
# COMPACT_ATOMS: atom_id res chain seq x y z
N GLU A 1 5.34 -5.29 11.01
CA GLU A 1 5.33 -3.92 10.46
C GLU A 1 5.93 -3.95 9.05
N THR A 2 5.33 -3.25 8.09
CA THR A 2 5.79 -3.23 6.69
C THR A 2 5.80 -1.80 6.20
N GLU A 3 6.94 -1.36 5.67
CA GLU A 3 7.11 -0.02 5.13
C GLU A 3 6.23 0.21 3.89
N ILE A 4 5.74 1.44 3.72
CA ILE A 4 4.88 1.81 2.59
C ILE A 4 5.58 1.53 1.25
N VAL A 5 6.88 1.82 1.17
CA VAL A 5 7.69 1.57 -0.04
C VAL A 5 7.77 0.07 -0.36
N GLN A 6 7.95 -0.77 0.67
CA GLN A 6 8.01 -2.21 0.49
C GLN A 6 6.64 -2.78 0.06
N ALA A 7 5.56 -2.33 0.68
CA ALA A 7 4.21 -2.70 0.28
C ALA A 7 3.88 -2.25 -1.15
N THR A 8 4.36 -1.07 -1.56
CA THR A 8 4.22 -0.54 -2.92
C THR A 8 4.92 -1.44 -3.94
N ASN A 9 6.19 -1.78 -3.68
CA ASN A 9 6.94 -2.68 -4.56
C ASN A 9 6.25 -4.04 -4.69
N LEU A 10 5.74 -4.59 -3.58
CA LEU A 10 5.00 -5.83 -3.58
C LEU A 10 3.76 -5.76 -4.49
N LEU A 11 2.98 -4.69 -4.40
CA LEU A 11 1.79 -4.47 -5.23
C LEU A 11 2.15 -4.37 -6.72
N LEU A 12 3.24 -3.67 -7.06
CA LEU A 12 3.68 -3.48 -8.44
C LEU A 12 4.27 -4.75 -9.05
N GLU A 13 5.18 -5.41 -8.33
CA GLU A 13 5.86 -6.64 -8.79
C GLU A 13 4.87 -7.77 -9.03
N ASN A 14 3.92 -7.94 -8.10
CA ASN A 14 2.93 -9.00 -8.19
C ASN A 14 1.71 -8.63 -9.05
N ARG A 15 1.66 -7.40 -9.60
CA ARG A 15 0.52 -6.85 -10.35
C ARG A 15 -0.80 -6.97 -9.58
N ILE A 16 -0.74 -6.75 -8.27
CA ILE A 16 -1.89 -6.79 -7.37
C ILE A 16 -2.40 -5.36 -7.17
N ASN A 17 -3.70 -5.16 -7.37
CA ASN A 17 -4.31 -3.82 -7.22
C ASN A 17 -4.48 -3.39 -5.76
N GLY A 18 -4.58 -4.34 -4.84
CA GLY A 18 -4.61 -4.05 -3.41
C GLY A 18 -4.44 -5.29 -2.53
N VAL A 19 -4.01 -5.07 -1.29
CA VAL A 19 -3.76 -6.10 -0.29
C VAL A 19 -4.49 -5.79 1.02
N PRO A 20 -4.96 -6.81 1.76
CA PRO A 20 -5.51 -6.62 3.09
C PRO A 20 -4.42 -6.19 4.07
N VAL A 21 -4.73 -5.22 4.93
CA VAL A 21 -3.88 -4.81 6.05
C VAL A 21 -4.49 -5.41 7.31
N THR A 22 -3.68 -6.16 8.06
CA THR A 22 -4.10 -6.82 9.30
C THR A 22 -3.31 -6.27 10.49
N ASP A 23 -3.90 -6.32 11.69
CA ASP A 23 -3.16 -6.13 12.93
C ASP A 23 -2.32 -7.38 13.28
N GLU A 24 -1.61 -7.32 14.41
CA GLU A 24 -0.73 -8.40 14.90
C GLU A 24 -1.48 -9.69 15.23
N THR A 25 -2.79 -9.62 15.47
CA THR A 25 -3.65 -10.78 15.74
C THR A 25 -4.22 -11.40 14.46
N GLY A 26 -3.91 -10.81 13.30
CA GLY A 26 -4.44 -11.23 12.00
C GLY A 26 -5.83 -10.67 11.70
N LYS A 27 -6.36 -9.76 12.52
CA LYS A 27 -7.65 -9.13 12.27
C LYS A 27 -7.49 -8.11 11.15
N LEU A 28 -8.40 -8.15 10.17
CA LEU A 28 -8.45 -7.17 9.08
C LEU A 28 -8.75 -5.76 9.65
N VAL A 29 -7.87 -4.82 9.35
CA VAL A 29 -8.01 -3.40 9.74
C VAL A 29 -8.23 -2.47 8.54
N GLY A 30 -7.91 -2.92 7.32
CA GLY A 30 -8.13 -2.13 6.12
C GLY A 30 -7.66 -2.81 4.84
N ILE A 31 -7.70 -2.07 3.73
CA ILE A 31 -7.19 -2.49 2.42
C ILE A 31 -6.26 -1.39 1.93
N LEU A 32 -5.08 -1.77 1.43
CA LEU A 32 -4.14 -0.88 0.77
C LEU A 32 -4.22 -1.12 -0.74
N CYS A 33 -4.58 -0.09 -1.51
CA CYS A 33 -4.64 -0.15 -2.97
C CYS A 33 -3.53 0.69 -3.61
N GLN A 34 -3.15 0.36 -4.86
CA GLN A 34 -2.22 1.21 -5.64
C GLN A 34 -2.74 2.65 -5.78
N SER A 35 -4.05 2.83 -5.90
CA SER A 35 -4.69 4.15 -5.95
C SER A 35 -4.44 5.00 -4.70
N ASP A 36 -4.32 4.37 -3.53
CA ASP A 36 -4.11 5.08 -2.26
C ASP A 36 -2.71 5.70 -2.20
N LEU A 37 -1.73 5.00 -2.80
CA LEU A 37 -0.36 5.48 -2.94
C LEU A 37 -0.29 6.69 -3.88
N ILE A 38 -1.07 6.69 -4.97
CA ILE A 38 -1.18 7.82 -5.90
C ILE A 38 -1.88 9.01 -5.22
N ALA A 39 -2.91 8.75 -4.42
CA ALA A 39 -3.64 9.79 -3.69
C ALA A 39 -2.77 10.49 -2.63
N GLN A 40 -1.87 9.77 -1.96
CA GLN A 40 -0.91 10.35 -1.01
C GLN A 40 0.22 11.15 -1.68
N GLN A 41 0.54 10.88 -2.96
CA GLN A 41 1.54 11.65 -3.72
C GLN A 41 1.17 13.12 -3.97
N LYS A 42 -0.02 13.60 -3.58
CA LYS A 42 -0.31 15.04 -3.54
C LYS A 42 0.57 15.85 -2.54
N LYS A 43 1.52 15.19 -1.84
CA LYS A 43 2.63 15.82 -1.10
C LYS A 43 4.04 15.44 -1.61
N LEU A 44 4.19 14.79 -2.77
CA LEU A 44 5.48 14.50 -3.38
C LEU A 44 5.65 15.34 -4.66
N PRO A 45 6.80 16.01 -4.85
CA PRO A 45 7.05 16.75 -6.07
C PRO A 45 7.28 15.73 -7.20
N ILE A 46 6.28 15.57 -8.05
CA ILE A 46 6.43 14.94 -9.35
C ILE A 46 7.03 15.98 -10.31
N PRO A 47 8.05 15.63 -11.13
CA PRO A 47 8.61 16.53 -12.14
C PRO A 47 7.59 17.04 -13.15
#